data_AF-A0A3N7CYB3-F1
#
_entry.id   AF-A0A3N7CYB3-F1
#
_cell.length_a   1.000
_cell.length_b   1.000
_cell.length_c   1.000
_cell.angle_alpha   90.00
_cell.angle_beta   90.00
_cell.angle_gamma   90.00
#
_symmetry.space_group_name_H-M   'P 1'
#
loop_
_entity.id
_entity.type
_entity.pdbx_description
1 polymer ?
#
loop_
_entity_poly.entity_id
_entity_poly.type
_entity_poly.pdbx_seq_one_letter_code
_entity_poly.pdbx_strand_id
1 'polypeptide(L)'
;MTELDTFKRLKEMVLLKYQEHYPFFRGTWSSFSSQDIQNLIGLIEQECKQSISEKWIYTHLKPDVNEKIPRKGMLDILAIFVGLSSWDELLFRDKQPEEEIPPAKVNFKMICGIALLVIMVLAAVWYLKFYEKAASGQQTIELKNEFTNKKVKSDEVKVFKVQGTAKQVLTVKDGRVHVDNSSGKNYNIEITSPFYKKKVISFAAAKVKDTVPATVDLKPDDYAMMLKAFMLSDIKDWETRKAQLNKILSDDLEVLIMLRDDLGAEYFNKKEFSRKLIVPTASLKQMKIIEIKRRDTGEIYFIRIKQ
;
A
#
# COMPACT_ATOMS: atom_id res chain seq x y z
N MET A 1 -6.40 49.88 6.42
CA MET A 1 -7.20 48.66 6.66
C MET A 1 -7.71 48.71 8.09
N THR A 2 -9.00 48.46 8.35
CA THR A 2 -9.53 48.49 9.72
C THR A 2 -9.20 47.18 10.44
N GLU A 3 -9.13 47.18 11.79
CA GLU A 3 -8.89 45.94 12.55
C GLU A 3 -9.94 44.86 12.28
N LEU A 4 -11.15 45.27 11.86
CA LEU A 4 -12.23 44.38 11.47
C LEU A 4 -11.95 43.67 10.13
N ASP A 5 -11.29 44.37 9.19
CA ASP A 5 -10.85 43.78 7.92
C ASP A 5 -9.73 42.76 8.15
N THR A 6 -8.79 43.07 9.05
CA THR A 6 -7.74 42.14 9.48
C THR A 6 -8.35 40.91 10.16
N PHE A 7 -9.44 41.08 10.93
CA PHE A 7 -10.14 39.94 11.56
C PHE A 7 -10.80 39.05 10.50
N LYS A 8 -11.41 39.65 9.47
CA LYS A 8 -11.98 38.89 8.35
C LYS A 8 -10.90 38.05 7.63
N ARG A 9 -9.72 38.62 7.43
CA ARG A 9 -8.57 37.90 6.87
C ARG A 9 -8.12 36.74 7.77
N LEU A 10 -8.08 36.94 9.09
CA LEU A 10 -7.79 35.85 10.02
C LEU A 10 -8.81 34.71 9.91
N LYS A 11 -10.10 35.02 9.77
CA LYS A 11 -11.14 34.00 9.53
C LYS A 11 -10.86 33.18 8.27
N GLU A 12 -10.42 33.82 7.18
CA GLU A 12 -10.10 33.13 5.94
C GLU A 12 -8.88 32.21 6.11
N MET A 13 -7.82 32.68 6.79
CA MET A 13 -6.63 31.87 7.09
C MET A 13 -6.97 30.64 7.96
N VAL A 14 -7.83 30.80 8.97
CA VAL A 14 -8.29 29.69 9.81
C VAL A 14 -9.06 28.67 8.98
N LEU A 15 -9.91 29.12 8.05
CA LEU A 15 -10.68 28.24 7.17
C LEU A 15 -9.77 27.45 6.22
N LEU A 16 -8.77 28.12 5.64
CA LEU A 16 -7.77 27.47 4.78
C LEU A 16 -6.98 26.42 5.56
N LYS A 17 -6.53 26.75 6.77
CA LYS A 17 -5.82 25.78 7.60
C LYS A 17 -6.71 24.61 8.01
N TYR A 18 -7.99 24.84 8.32
CA TYR A 18 -8.93 23.74 8.56
C TYR A 18 -9.06 22.81 7.34
N GLN A 19 -9.09 23.35 6.12
CA GLN A 19 -9.16 22.57 4.88
C GLN A 19 -7.91 21.71 4.62
N GLU A 20 -6.74 22.08 5.15
CA GLU A 20 -5.54 21.23 5.08
C GLU A 20 -5.73 19.91 5.85
N HIS A 21 -6.41 19.96 6.99
CA HIS A 21 -6.72 18.77 7.80
C HIS A 21 -7.97 18.03 7.32
N TYR A 22 -8.94 18.75 6.74
CA TYR A 22 -10.19 18.19 6.20
C TYR A 22 -10.40 18.57 4.72
N PRO A 23 -9.67 17.95 3.77
CA PRO A 23 -9.71 18.34 2.34
C PRO A 23 -11.07 18.18 1.64
N PHE A 24 -12.00 17.44 2.25
CA PHE A 24 -13.35 17.24 1.71
C PHE A 24 -14.32 18.38 2.05
N PHE A 25 -13.96 19.28 2.97
CA PHE A 25 -14.78 20.43 3.31
C PHE A 25 -14.66 21.51 2.21
N ARG A 26 -15.78 21.89 1.60
CA ARG A 26 -15.86 22.91 0.52
C ARG A 26 -16.78 24.08 0.85
N GLY A 27 -17.12 24.24 2.13
CA GLY A 27 -18.03 25.27 2.61
C GLY A 27 -17.35 26.61 2.94
N THR A 28 -18.15 27.54 3.46
CA THR A 28 -17.72 28.79 4.08
C THR A 28 -18.07 28.75 5.56
N TRP A 29 -17.73 29.79 6.32
CA TRP A 29 -18.12 29.89 7.73
C TRP A 29 -19.64 29.76 7.96
N SER A 30 -20.46 30.26 7.03
CA SER A 30 -21.93 30.18 7.11
C SER A 30 -22.44 28.74 6.94
N SER A 31 -21.77 27.91 6.13
CA SER A 31 -22.10 26.49 5.95
C SER A 31 -21.29 25.53 6.83
N PHE A 32 -20.51 26.06 7.77
CA PHE A 32 -19.73 25.27 8.73
C PHE A 32 -20.68 24.52 9.68
N SER A 33 -20.66 23.18 9.62
CA SER A 33 -21.60 22.33 10.34
C SER A 33 -21.21 22.20 11.82
N SER A 34 -22.13 21.74 12.68
CA SER A 34 -21.82 21.50 14.09
C SER A 34 -20.70 20.47 14.26
N GLN A 35 -20.62 19.45 13.40
CA GLN A 35 -19.51 18.50 13.42
C GLN A 35 -18.17 19.17 13.06
N ASP A 36 -18.17 20.05 12.06
CA ASP A 36 -16.96 20.80 11.68
C ASP A 36 -16.50 21.73 12.82
N ILE A 37 -17.44 22.32 13.56
CA ILE A 37 -17.14 23.13 14.75
C ILE A 37 -16.42 22.28 15.80
N GLN A 38 -16.94 21.09 16.11
CA GLN A 38 -16.28 20.19 17.08
C GLN A 38 -14.89 19.75 16.60
N ASN A 39 -14.76 19.46 15.30
CA ASN A 39 -13.48 19.10 14.70
C ASN A 39 -12.46 20.24 14.79
N LEU A 40 -12.88 21.47 14.51
CA LEU A 40 -12.03 22.66 14.61
C LEU A 40 -11.58 22.91 16.06
N ILE A 41 -12.50 22.80 17.03
CA ILE A 41 -12.17 22.93 18.45
C ILE A 41 -11.10 21.89 18.84
N GLY A 42 -11.28 20.63 18.43
CA GLY A 42 -10.31 19.56 18.70
C GLY A 42 -8.93 19.83 18.08
N LEU A 43 -8.86 20.37 16.85
CA LEU A 43 -7.60 20.76 16.22
C LEU A 43 -6.91 21.90 16.99
N ILE A 44 -7.66 22.92 17.38
CA ILE A 44 -7.12 24.06 18.15
C ILE A 44 -6.60 23.58 19.51
N GLU A 45 -7.32 22.68 20.19
CA GLU A 45 -6.88 22.09 21.46
C GLU A 45 -5.59 21.28 21.31
N GLN A 46 -5.49 20.49 20.23
CA GLN A 46 -4.30 19.68 19.96
C GLN A 46 -3.07 20.54 19.62
N GLU A 47 -3.23 21.58 18.79
CA GLU A 47 -2.11 22.38 18.29
C GLU A 47 -1.72 23.54 19.22
N CYS A 48 -2.71 24.23 19.78
CA CYS A 48 -2.49 25.44 20.57
C CYS A 48 -2.50 25.17 22.08
N LYS A 49 -2.91 23.98 22.53
CA LYS A 49 -3.15 23.64 23.96
C LYS A 49 -4.12 24.61 24.65
N GLN A 50 -5.00 25.22 23.88
CA GLN A 50 -6.03 26.16 24.31
C GLN A 50 -7.33 25.79 23.60
N SER A 51 -8.48 26.18 24.17
CA SER A 51 -9.79 25.83 23.63
C SER A 51 -10.64 27.07 23.38
N ILE A 52 -11.52 26.98 22.40
CA ILE A 52 -12.53 28.00 22.08
C ILE A 52 -13.91 27.35 22.24
N SER A 53 -14.84 28.03 22.90
CA SER A 53 -16.19 27.48 23.06
C SER A 53 -16.97 27.51 21.75
N GLU A 54 -17.82 26.50 21.54
CA GLU A 54 -18.72 26.43 20.40
C GLU A 54 -19.60 27.69 20.26
N LYS A 55 -20.12 28.21 21.38
CA LYS A 55 -20.87 29.46 21.42
C LYS A 55 -20.07 30.64 20.85
N TRP A 56 -18.77 30.69 21.11
CA TRP A 56 -17.90 31.75 20.60
C TRP A 56 -17.76 31.68 19.07
N ILE A 57 -17.62 30.47 18.51
CA ILE A 57 -17.54 30.23 17.06
C ILE A 57 -18.81 30.68 16.36
N TYR A 58 -19.98 30.34 16.91
CA TYR A 58 -21.27 30.83 16.40
C TYR A 58 -21.41 32.37 16.45
N THR A 59 -20.79 33.01 17.44
CA THR A 59 -20.91 34.46 17.66
C THR A 59 -19.97 35.26 16.77
N HIS A 60 -18.76 34.76 16.48
CA HIS A 60 -17.71 35.57 15.85
C HIS A 60 -17.19 35.01 14.51
N LEU A 61 -17.14 33.69 14.35
CA LEU A 61 -16.66 33.07 13.11
C LEU A 61 -17.79 32.85 12.11
N LYS A 62 -18.97 32.42 12.56
CA LYS A 62 -20.11 32.13 11.67
C LYS A 62 -20.70 33.36 10.95
N PRO A 63 -20.86 34.53 11.59
CA PRO A 63 -21.42 35.70 10.90
C PRO A 63 -20.48 36.24 9.81
N ASP A 64 -21.02 36.56 8.64
CA ASP A 64 -20.23 37.12 7.53
C ASP A 64 -19.72 38.55 7.83
N VAL A 65 -20.46 39.30 8.65
CA VAL A 65 -20.12 40.63 9.13
C VAL A 65 -20.14 40.64 10.65
N ASN A 66 -19.08 41.18 11.26
CA ASN A 66 -18.98 41.36 12.71
C ASN A 66 -19.06 42.85 13.03
N GLU A 67 -19.87 43.26 14.01
CA GLU A 67 -19.92 44.67 14.44
C GLU A 67 -18.80 45.01 15.43
N LYS A 68 -18.28 44.00 16.13
CA LYS A 68 -17.28 44.15 17.20
C LYS A 68 -16.19 43.13 17.06
N ILE A 69 -14.97 43.56 17.37
CA ILE A 69 -13.79 42.71 17.39
C ILE A 69 -13.82 41.85 18.67
N PRO A 70 -13.56 40.54 18.56
CA PRO A 70 -13.46 39.69 19.74
C PRO A 70 -12.30 40.07 20.67
N ARG A 71 -12.31 39.53 21.90
CA ARG A 71 -11.21 39.74 22.85
C ARG A 71 -9.89 39.24 22.28
N LYS A 72 -8.80 40.00 22.49
CA LYS A 72 -7.45 39.71 21.98
C LYS A 72 -7.01 38.26 22.20
N GLY A 73 -7.21 37.70 23.40
CA GLY A 73 -6.82 36.33 23.69
C GLY A 73 -7.46 35.27 22.79
N MET A 74 -8.68 35.51 22.27
CA MET A 74 -9.31 34.61 21.30
C MET A 74 -8.74 34.78 19.89
N LEU A 75 -8.31 35.99 19.55
CA LEU A 75 -7.60 36.28 18.30
C LEU A 75 -6.21 35.66 18.31
N ASP A 76 -5.52 35.69 19.45
CA ASP A 76 -4.20 35.06 19.64
C ASP A 76 -4.29 33.54 19.45
N ILE A 77 -5.33 32.87 19.99
CA ILE A 77 -5.53 31.43 19.75
C ILE A 77 -5.64 31.14 18.26
N LEU A 78 -6.43 31.92 17.53
CA LEU A 78 -6.60 31.73 16.08
C LEU A 78 -5.32 32.08 15.30
N ALA A 79 -4.57 33.10 15.73
CA ALA A 79 -3.30 33.48 15.13
C ALA A 79 -2.26 32.36 15.30
N ILE A 80 -2.13 31.82 16.50
CA ILE A 80 -1.28 30.66 16.80
C ILE A 80 -1.73 29.45 16.00
N PHE A 81 -3.05 29.22 15.91
CA PHE A 81 -3.58 28.15 15.08
C PHE A 81 -3.13 28.30 13.64
N VAL A 82 -3.15 29.49 13.02
CA VAL A 82 -2.67 29.66 11.63
C VAL A 82 -1.14 29.78 11.48
N GLY A 83 -0.38 29.58 12.55
CA GLY A 83 1.09 29.59 12.53
C GLY A 83 1.75 30.96 12.76
N LEU A 84 1.00 31.95 13.25
CA LEU A 84 1.53 33.24 13.69
C LEU A 84 1.87 33.21 15.19
N SER A 85 2.72 34.12 15.66
CA SER A 85 3.08 34.24 17.08
C SER A 85 1.97 34.86 17.94
N SER A 86 1.21 35.82 17.38
CA SER A 86 0.11 36.51 18.07
C SER A 86 -0.74 37.31 17.08
N TRP A 87 -1.89 37.82 17.53
CA TRP A 87 -2.75 38.73 16.77
C TRP A 87 -2.01 40.01 16.35
N ASP A 88 -1.10 40.51 17.18
CA ASP A 88 -0.35 41.73 16.91
C ASP A 88 0.53 41.58 15.66
N GLU A 89 1.10 40.39 15.41
CA GLU A 89 1.91 40.10 14.22
C GLU A 89 1.14 40.39 12.91
N LEU A 90 -0.15 40.05 12.88
CA LEU A 90 -1.00 40.29 11.73
C LEU A 90 -1.32 41.79 11.57
N LEU A 91 -1.56 42.50 12.68
CA LEU A 91 -1.76 43.94 12.68
C LEU A 91 -0.51 44.71 12.23
N PHE A 92 0.68 44.26 12.62
CA PHE A 92 1.93 44.87 12.19
C PHE A 92 2.22 44.62 10.72
N ARG A 93 1.90 43.42 10.23
CA ARG A 93 2.05 43.06 8.81
C ARG A 93 1.14 43.91 7.89
N ASP A 94 -0.03 44.31 8.38
CA ASP A 94 -0.97 45.19 7.65
C ASP A 94 -0.68 46.70 7.89
N LYS A 95 0.10 47.06 8.91
CA LYS A 95 0.43 48.47 9.27
C LYS A 95 1.77 48.96 8.73
N GLN A 96 2.60 48.10 8.16
CA GLN A 96 3.78 48.56 7.42
C GLN A 96 3.28 49.33 6.19
N PRO A 97 3.48 50.66 6.07
CA PRO A 97 3.55 51.25 4.75
C PRO A 97 4.69 50.52 4.03
N GLU A 98 4.54 50.33 2.74
CA GLU A 98 5.56 49.79 1.85
C GLU A 98 6.82 50.68 1.96
N GLU A 99 7.69 50.38 2.94
CA GLU A 99 8.96 51.09 3.11
C GLU A 99 9.93 50.52 2.07
N GLU A 100 10.21 51.35 1.08
CA GLU A 100 11.33 51.19 0.16
C GLU A 100 12.63 51.07 0.95
N ILE A 101 13.15 49.85 1.08
CA ILE A 101 14.51 49.61 1.55
C ILE A 101 15.45 50.19 0.47
N PRO A 102 16.34 51.16 0.78
CA PRO A 102 17.30 51.62 -0.21
C PRO A 102 18.19 50.43 -0.60
N PRO A 103 18.38 50.14 -1.90
CA PRO A 103 19.18 48.99 -2.28
C PRO A 103 20.60 49.24 -1.81
N ALA A 104 21.05 48.44 -0.84
CA ALA A 104 22.46 48.14 -0.74
C ALA A 104 22.92 47.72 -2.14
N LYS A 105 23.96 48.36 -2.67
CA LYS A 105 24.55 48.05 -3.97
C LYS A 105 25.24 46.67 -3.91
N VAL A 106 24.46 45.63 -3.73
CA VAL A 106 24.86 44.26 -4.01
C VAL A 106 24.51 44.02 -5.47
N ASN A 107 25.50 43.55 -6.22
CA ASN A 107 25.40 43.28 -7.64
C ASN A 107 24.42 42.11 -7.83
N PHE A 108 23.12 42.42 -7.92
CA PHE A 108 22.01 41.45 -7.94
C PHE A 108 22.17 40.41 -9.07
N LYS A 109 22.82 40.79 -10.17
CA LYS A 109 23.19 39.86 -11.26
C LYS A 109 24.16 38.76 -10.81
N MET A 110 25.09 39.06 -9.91
CA MET A 110 26.05 38.09 -9.37
C MET A 110 25.42 37.20 -8.30
N ILE A 111 24.58 37.74 -7.41
CA ILE A 111 23.89 36.95 -6.38
C ILE A 111 22.83 36.03 -7.01
N CYS A 112 22.05 36.54 -7.98
CA CYS A 112 21.13 35.71 -8.75
C CYS A 112 21.89 34.67 -9.57
N GLY A 113 23.05 35.00 -10.13
CA GLY A 113 23.92 34.03 -10.80
C GLY A 113 24.39 32.90 -9.89
N ILE A 114 24.84 33.21 -8.68
CA ILE A 114 25.28 32.22 -7.67
C ILE A 114 24.10 31.38 -7.19
N ALA A 115 22.95 32.00 -6.91
CA ALA A 115 21.74 31.27 -6.50
C ALA A 115 21.24 30.30 -7.59
N LEU A 116 21.28 30.72 -8.87
CA LEU A 116 20.93 29.86 -10.01
C LEU A 116 21.92 28.70 -10.15
N LEU A 117 23.20 28.94 -9.89
CA LEU A 117 24.24 27.92 -9.92
C LEU A 117 24.03 26.88 -8.80
N VAL A 118 23.72 27.33 -7.58
CA VAL A 118 23.42 26.44 -6.45
C VAL A 118 22.17 25.61 -6.72
N ILE A 119 21.10 26.21 -7.26
CA ILE A 119 19.89 25.48 -7.64
C ILE A 119 20.18 24.47 -8.75
N MET A 120 20.97 24.82 -9.76
CA MET A 120 21.38 23.87 -10.81
C MET A 120 22.22 22.72 -10.25
N VAL A 121 23.13 22.98 -9.31
CA VAL A 121 23.91 21.92 -8.66
C VAL A 121 23.02 21.01 -7.81
N LEU A 122 22.07 21.57 -7.05
CA LEU A 122 21.11 20.77 -6.28
C LEU A 122 20.19 19.95 -7.19
N ALA A 123 19.73 20.53 -8.30
CA ALA A 123 18.94 19.83 -9.31
C ALA A 123 19.77 18.73 -9.99
N ALA A 124 21.05 18.97 -10.29
CA ALA A 124 21.95 17.97 -10.85
C ALA A 124 22.25 16.84 -9.86
N VAL A 125 22.49 17.14 -8.58
CA VAL A 125 22.66 16.12 -7.53
C VAL A 125 21.38 15.32 -7.30
N TRP A 126 20.23 15.99 -7.32
CA TRP A 126 18.92 15.33 -7.25
C TRP A 126 18.68 14.45 -8.46
N TYR A 127 18.99 14.94 -9.67
CA TYR A 127 18.89 14.19 -10.92
C TYR A 127 19.82 12.98 -10.92
N LEU A 128 21.07 13.11 -10.46
CA LEU A 128 22.02 12.01 -10.31
C LEU A 128 21.51 10.95 -9.33
N LYS A 129 21.04 11.34 -8.14
CA LYS A 129 20.44 10.40 -7.17
C LYS A 129 19.15 9.75 -7.68
N PHE A 130 18.33 10.50 -8.44
CA PHE A 130 17.10 9.98 -9.04
C PHE A 130 17.40 9.01 -10.18
N TYR A 131 18.43 9.29 -11.00
CA TYR A 131 18.90 8.37 -12.04
C TYR A 131 19.52 7.11 -11.46
N GLU A 132 20.31 7.18 -10.38
CA GLU A 132 20.82 5.99 -9.70
C GLU A 132 19.68 5.11 -9.16
N LYS A 133 18.60 5.72 -8.64
CA LYS A 133 17.42 4.99 -8.17
C LYS A 133 16.56 4.42 -9.31
N ALA A 134 16.41 5.15 -10.42
CA ALA A 134 15.75 4.66 -11.63
C ALA A 134 16.58 3.62 -12.41
N ALA A 135 17.91 3.66 -12.25
CA ALA A 135 18.86 2.69 -12.77
C ALA A 135 19.04 1.47 -11.84
N SER A 136 18.43 1.47 -10.65
CA SER A 136 18.24 0.22 -9.92
C SER A 136 17.33 -0.65 -10.78
N GLY A 137 17.92 -1.61 -11.49
CA GLY A 137 17.29 -2.46 -12.51
C GLY A 137 16.24 -3.42 -11.95
N GLN A 138 15.23 -2.89 -11.28
CA GLN A 138 14.07 -3.60 -10.78
C GLN A 138 13.16 -3.91 -11.95
N GLN A 139 13.19 -5.17 -12.37
CA GLN A 139 12.32 -5.67 -13.42
C GLN A 139 11.16 -6.43 -12.77
N THR A 140 9.97 -6.27 -13.33
CA THR A 140 8.76 -6.90 -12.79
C THR A 140 8.37 -8.07 -13.68
N ILE A 141 8.17 -9.24 -13.08
CA ILE A 141 7.65 -10.42 -13.74
C ILE A 141 6.18 -10.57 -13.39
N GLU A 142 5.31 -10.63 -14.39
CA GLU A 142 3.91 -11.00 -14.23
C GLU A 142 3.73 -12.52 -14.37
N LEU A 143 3.10 -13.17 -13.39
CA LEU A 143 2.83 -14.60 -13.38
C LEU A 143 1.41 -14.88 -13.90
N LYS A 144 1.32 -15.63 -15.01
CA LYS A 144 0.04 -15.98 -15.63
C LYS A 144 -0.14 -17.49 -15.68
N ASN A 145 -1.39 -17.91 -15.68
CA ASN A 145 -1.76 -19.28 -16.00
C ASN A 145 -1.64 -19.49 -17.51
N GLU A 146 -0.85 -20.48 -17.93
CA GLU A 146 -0.51 -20.77 -19.34
C GLU A 146 -1.74 -20.94 -20.24
N PHE A 147 -2.84 -21.52 -19.74
CA PHE A 147 -4.01 -21.83 -20.56
C PHE A 147 -5.09 -20.74 -20.51
N THR A 148 -5.24 -20.06 -19.37
CA THR A 148 -6.32 -19.07 -19.18
C THR A 148 -5.84 -17.62 -19.33
N ASN A 149 -4.52 -17.39 -19.38
CA ASN A 149 -3.87 -16.08 -19.36
C ASN A 149 -4.24 -15.20 -18.15
N LYS A 150 -4.93 -15.75 -17.14
CA LYS A 150 -5.30 -15.05 -15.92
C LYS A 150 -4.10 -14.95 -14.98
N LYS A 151 -4.04 -13.84 -14.24
CA LYS A 151 -3.06 -13.65 -13.17
C LYS A 151 -3.15 -14.75 -12.12
N VAL A 152 -2.00 -15.22 -11.66
CA VAL A 152 -1.94 -16.21 -10.59
C VAL A 152 -2.10 -15.53 -9.23
N LYS A 153 -2.88 -16.14 -8.33
CA LYS A 153 -3.07 -15.61 -6.98
C LYS A 153 -1.77 -15.64 -6.20
N SER A 154 -1.50 -14.55 -5.47
CA SER A 154 -0.21 -14.35 -4.80
C SER A 154 -0.01 -15.28 -3.61
N ASP A 155 -1.08 -15.74 -2.97
CA ASP A 155 -1.01 -16.69 -1.85
C ASP A 155 -0.86 -18.15 -2.32
N GLU A 156 -0.90 -18.40 -3.63
CA GLU A 156 -0.77 -19.74 -4.22
C GLU A 156 0.63 -20.00 -4.81
N VAL A 157 1.53 -19.01 -4.78
CA VAL A 157 2.86 -19.10 -5.40
C VAL A 157 3.93 -18.56 -4.47
N LYS A 158 5.06 -19.25 -4.41
CA LYS A 158 6.30 -18.79 -3.77
C LYS A 158 7.38 -18.66 -4.83
N VAL A 159 8.01 -17.49 -4.86
CA VAL A 159 9.12 -17.19 -5.76
C VAL A 159 10.39 -17.04 -4.96
N PHE A 160 11.46 -17.66 -5.42
CA PHE A 160 12.76 -17.61 -4.79
C PHE A 160 13.83 -17.15 -5.78
N LYS A 161 14.71 -16.26 -5.34
CA LYS A 161 15.96 -15.95 -6.02
C LYS A 161 17.07 -16.83 -5.44
N VAL A 162 17.67 -17.66 -6.30
CA VAL A 162 18.69 -18.62 -5.93
C VAL A 162 20.02 -18.22 -6.56
N GLN A 163 21.04 -18.02 -5.74
CA GLN A 163 22.40 -17.67 -6.15
C GLN A 163 23.39 -18.62 -5.48
N GLY A 164 23.89 -19.61 -6.20
CA GLY A 164 24.68 -20.69 -5.62
C GLY A 164 23.87 -21.44 -4.56
N THR A 165 24.29 -21.36 -3.29
CA THR A 165 23.61 -21.95 -2.13
C THR A 165 22.62 -21.00 -1.44
N ALA A 166 22.66 -19.70 -1.76
CA ALA A 166 21.77 -18.72 -1.14
C ALA A 166 20.37 -18.76 -1.79
N LYS A 167 19.32 -18.83 -0.97
CA LYS A 167 17.92 -18.81 -1.41
C LYS A 167 17.16 -17.68 -0.71
N GLN A 168 16.81 -16.64 -1.46
CA GLN A 168 16.06 -15.49 -0.98
C GLN A 168 14.59 -15.61 -1.41
N VAL A 169 13.66 -15.38 -0.48
CA VAL A 169 12.22 -15.32 -0.79
C VAL A 169 11.89 -13.97 -1.43
N LEU A 170 11.17 -13.98 -2.55
CA LEU A 170 10.64 -12.78 -3.19
C LEU A 170 9.13 -12.67 -2.92
N THR A 171 8.70 -11.47 -2.54
CA THR A 171 7.28 -11.19 -2.27
C THR A 171 6.50 -11.10 -3.58
N VAL A 172 5.42 -11.87 -3.69
CA VAL A 172 4.48 -11.80 -4.80
C VAL A 172 3.30 -10.92 -4.38
N LYS A 173 2.96 -9.91 -5.19
CA LYS A 173 1.78 -9.05 -4.98
C LYS A 173 1.03 -8.90 -6.30
N ASP A 174 -0.27 -9.15 -6.27
CA ASP A 174 -1.15 -9.10 -7.47
C ASP A 174 -0.60 -9.92 -8.66
N GLY A 175 -0.01 -11.08 -8.36
CA GLY A 175 0.58 -11.96 -9.38
C GLY A 175 1.87 -11.39 -10.01
N ARG A 176 2.46 -10.36 -9.42
CA ARG A 176 3.72 -9.76 -9.86
C ARG A 176 4.82 -9.95 -8.83
N VAL A 177 6.05 -10.11 -9.31
CA VAL A 177 7.25 -10.20 -8.48
C VAL A 177 8.32 -9.25 -9.01
N HIS A 178 8.94 -8.51 -8.11
CA HIS A 178 10.07 -7.64 -8.44
C HIS A 178 11.37 -8.43 -8.32
N VAL A 179 12.20 -8.35 -9.37
CA VAL A 179 13.49 -9.01 -9.45
C VAL A 179 14.56 -7.95 -9.70
N ASP A 180 15.49 -7.83 -8.76
CA ASP A 180 16.67 -7.01 -8.95
C ASP A 180 17.66 -7.74 -9.86
N ASN A 181 17.88 -7.23 -11.08
CA ASN A 181 18.84 -7.78 -12.05
C ASN A 181 20.26 -7.19 -11.87
N SER A 182 20.54 -6.54 -10.74
CA SER A 182 21.79 -5.79 -10.54
C SER A 182 23.02 -6.65 -10.20
N SER A 183 22.87 -7.98 -10.06
CA SER A 183 24.01 -8.86 -9.78
C SER A 183 24.64 -9.33 -11.08
N GLY A 184 25.88 -8.91 -11.36
CA GLY A 184 26.74 -9.51 -12.39
C GLY A 184 27.17 -10.96 -12.10
N LYS A 185 26.29 -11.76 -11.49
CA LYS A 185 26.46 -13.17 -11.11
C LYS A 185 25.27 -13.97 -11.61
N ASN A 186 25.51 -15.23 -11.99
CA ASN A 186 24.44 -16.14 -12.40
C ASN A 186 23.44 -16.34 -11.26
N TYR A 187 22.15 -16.29 -11.57
CA TYR A 187 21.09 -16.55 -10.60
C TYR A 187 19.89 -17.23 -11.25
N ASN A 188 19.13 -17.97 -10.44
CA ASN A 188 17.90 -18.62 -10.87
C ASN A 188 16.71 -18.02 -10.14
N ILE A 189 15.60 -17.84 -10.84
CA ILE A 189 14.30 -17.57 -10.24
C ILE A 189 13.51 -18.87 -10.23
N GLU A 190 13.30 -19.42 -9.04
CA GLU A 190 12.54 -20.64 -8.82
C GLU A 190 11.12 -20.28 -8.36
N ILE A 191 10.14 -20.67 -9.17
CA ILE A 191 8.72 -20.45 -8.91
C ILE A 191 8.10 -21.80 -8.53
N THR A 192 7.50 -21.84 -7.35
CA THR A 192 6.91 -23.04 -6.76
C THR A 192 5.48 -22.78 -6.33
N SER A 193 4.63 -23.79 -6.49
CA SER A 193 3.21 -23.73 -6.13
C SER A 193 2.69 -25.15 -5.87
N PRO A 194 1.70 -25.34 -4.98
CA PRO A 194 0.97 -26.59 -4.93
C PRO A 194 0.18 -26.88 -6.21
N PHE A 195 -0.26 -25.85 -6.94
CA PHE A 195 -1.19 -25.99 -8.08
C PHE A 195 -0.53 -25.88 -9.45
N TYR A 196 0.67 -25.33 -9.54
CA TYR A 196 1.39 -25.15 -10.80
C TYR A 196 2.69 -25.95 -10.79
N LYS A 197 3.13 -26.39 -11.97
CA LYS A 197 4.41 -27.07 -12.13
C LYS A 197 5.56 -26.11 -11.79
N LYS A 198 6.58 -26.63 -11.11
CA LYS A 198 7.78 -25.87 -10.76
C LYS A 198 8.42 -25.30 -12.04
N LYS A 199 8.71 -24.00 -12.03
CA LYS A 199 9.36 -23.29 -13.13
C LYS A 199 10.66 -22.68 -12.62
N VAL A 200 11.76 -22.88 -13.35
CA VAL A 200 13.05 -22.27 -13.06
C VAL A 200 13.45 -21.42 -14.26
N ILE A 201 13.84 -20.19 -14.00
CA ILE A 201 14.34 -19.24 -15.01
C ILE A 201 15.77 -18.90 -14.64
N SER A 202 16.71 -19.21 -15.53
CA SER A 202 18.14 -19.02 -15.30
C SER A 202 18.62 -17.74 -15.99
N PHE A 203 19.38 -16.92 -15.26
CA PHE A 203 19.96 -15.67 -15.75
C PHE A 203 21.49 -15.77 -15.72
N ALA A 204 22.15 -15.46 -16.84
CA ALA A 204 23.60 -15.56 -16.98
C ALA A 204 24.28 -14.17 -16.89
N ALA A 205 25.35 -14.08 -16.09
CA ALA A 205 26.12 -12.87 -15.81
C ALA A 205 26.73 -12.21 -17.06
N ALA A 206 27.03 -12.98 -18.11
CA ALA A 206 27.70 -12.49 -19.32
C ALA A 206 26.77 -11.72 -20.27
N LYS A 207 25.45 -11.81 -20.08
CA LYS A 207 24.46 -11.09 -20.88
C LYS A 207 23.86 -9.98 -20.05
N VAL A 208 24.50 -8.81 -20.07
CA VAL A 208 23.99 -7.55 -19.49
C VAL A 208 22.58 -7.17 -20.03
N LYS A 209 22.08 -7.87 -21.05
CA LYS A 209 20.76 -7.72 -21.67
C LYS A 209 19.89 -8.99 -21.64
N ASP A 210 20.10 -9.95 -20.74
CA ASP A 210 19.06 -10.95 -20.48
C ASP A 210 17.89 -10.22 -19.79
N THR A 211 17.01 -9.66 -20.62
CA THR A 211 15.80 -8.97 -20.20
C THR A 211 14.97 -9.96 -19.39
N VAL A 212 14.74 -9.66 -18.12
CA VAL A 212 13.78 -10.40 -17.31
C VAL A 212 12.45 -10.44 -18.06
N PRO A 213 11.88 -11.63 -18.31
CA PRO A 213 10.66 -11.74 -19.08
C PRO A 213 9.55 -10.96 -18.37
N ALA A 214 8.89 -10.08 -19.11
CA ALA A 214 7.77 -9.28 -18.58
C ALA A 214 6.62 -10.18 -18.08
N THR A 215 6.48 -11.37 -18.67
CA THR A 215 5.46 -12.35 -18.31
C THR A 215 6.08 -13.75 -18.26
N VAL A 216 5.65 -14.54 -17.28
CA VAL A 216 6.00 -15.96 -17.14
C VAL A 216 4.72 -16.77 -17.04
N ASP A 217 4.57 -17.69 -17.98
CA ASP A 217 3.46 -18.63 -18.01
C ASP A 217 3.78 -19.84 -17.12
N LEU A 218 2.88 -20.05 -16.15
CA LEU A 218 2.90 -21.16 -15.22
C LEU A 218 1.92 -22.23 -15.70
N LYS A 219 2.46 -23.41 -15.98
CA LYS A 219 1.69 -24.59 -16.37
C LYS A 219 0.91 -25.10 -15.16
N PRO A 220 -0.44 -25.14 -15.22
CA PRO A 220 -1.23 -25.80 -14.20
C PRO A 220 -0.86 -27.27 -14.05
N ASP A 221 -0.99 -27.78 -12.83
CA ASP A 221 -0.89 -29.21 -12.56
C ASP A 221 -2.30 -29.79 -12.47
N ASP A 222 -2.62 -30.69 -13.41
CA ASP A 222 -3.99 -31.11 -13.65
C ASP A 222 -4.65 -31.75 -12.42
N TYR A 223 -3.92 -32.62 -11.70
CA TYR A 223 -4.46 -33.30 -10.52
C TYR A 223 -4.57 -32.37 -9.32
N ALA A 224 -3.58 -31.49 -9.12
CA ALA A 224 -3.66 -30.46 -8.09
C ALA A 224 -4.80 -29.47 -8.35
N MET A 225 -5.04 -29.09 -9.60
CA MET A 225 -6.14 -28.21 -9.99
C MET A 225 -7.50 -28.88 -9.82
N MET A 226 -7.62 -30.19 -10.13
CA MET A 226 -8.83 -30.96 -9.84
C MET A 226 -9.10 -31.02 -8.33
N LEU A 227 -8.08 -31.30 -7.51
CA LEU A 227 -8.20 -31.30 -6.06
C LEU A 227 -8.68 -29.93 -5.55
N LYS A 228 -8.09 -28.84 -6.05
CA LYS A 228 -8.52 -27.47 -5.73
C LYS A 228 -9.98 -27.23 -6.11
N ALA A 229 -10.39 -27.67 -7.29
CA ALA A 229 -11.77 -27.55 -7.73
C ALA A 229 -12.71 -28.32 -6.80
N PHE A 230 -12.36 -29.53 -6.37
CA PHE A 230 -13.16 -30.28 -5.39
C PHE A 230 -13.25 -29.54 -4.05
N MET A 231 -12.15 -29.01 -3.52
CA MET A 231 -12.23 -28.26 -2.26
C MET A 231 -13.20 -27.06 -2.32
N LEU A 232 -13.34 -26.42 -3.49
CA LEU A 232 -14.07 -25.16 -3.63
C LEU A 232 -15.47 -25.30 -4.25
N SER A 233 -15.76 -26.36 -5.01
CA SER A 233 -16.98 -26.49 -5.81
C SER A 233 -18.07 -27.34 -5.16
N ASP A 234 -19.31 -26.86 -5.31
CA ASP A 234 -20.54 -27.55 -4.92
C ASP A 234 -21.08 -28.37 -6.10
N ILE A 235 -20.41 -29.48 -6.42
CA ILE A 235 -20.85 -30.40 -7.49
C ILE A 235 -21.83 -31.41 -6.90
N LYS A 236 -23.00 -31.57 -7.54
CA LYS A 236 -24.08 -32.45 -7.08
C LYS A 236 -23.87 -33.93 -7.42
N ASP A 237 -23.11 -34.23 -8.48
CA ASP A 237 -22.82 -35.61 -8.89
C ASP A 237 -21.69 -36.22 -8.04
N TRP A 238 -22.08 -36.87 -6.95
CA TRP A 238 -21.18 -37.47 -5.98
C TRP A 238 -20.49 -38.74 -6.51
N GLU A 239 -21.10 -39.46 -7.45
CA GLU A 239 -20.58 -40.73 -7.96
C GLU A 239 -19.42 -40.48 -8.91
N THR A 240 -19.60 -39.57 -9.88
CA THR A 240 -18.52 -39.12 -10.77
C THR A 240 -17.35 -38.55 -9.97
N ARG A 241 -17.65 -37.75 -8.94
CA ARG A 241 -16.64 -37.15 -8.06
C ARG A 241 -15.85 -38.20 -7.30
N LYS A 242 -16.50 -39.23 -6.77
CA LYS A 242 -15.84 -40.35 -6.09
C LYS A 242 -14.90 -41.10 -7.05
N ALA A 243 -15.34 -41.37 -8.28
CA ALA A 243 -14.51 -42.02 -9.29
C ALA A 243 -13.27 -41.17 -9.66
N GLN A 244 -13.45 -39.85 -9.82
CA GLN A 244 -12.35 -38.92 -10.10
C GLN A 244 -11.36 -38.84 -8.94
N LEU A 245 -11.83 -38.75 -7.69
CA LEU A 245 -10.98 -38.75 -6.50
C LEU A 245 -10.13 -40.03 -6.42
N ASN A 246 -10.72 -41.19 -6.73
CA ASN A 246 -9.98 -42.46 -6.77
C ASN A 246 -8.87 -42.47 -7.81
N LYS A 247 -9.04 -41.75 -8.93
CA LYS A 247 -8.03 -41.64 -9.99
C LYS A 247 -6.88 -40.69 -9.65
N ILE A 248 -7.13 -39.62 -8.89
CA ILE A 248 -6.13 -38.58 -8.62
C ILE A 248 -5.37 -38.80 -7.30
N LEU A 249 -5.96 -39.53 -6.35
CA LEU A 249 -5.38 -39.77 -5.02
C LEU A 249 -4.80 -41.19 -4.98
N SER A 250 -3.54 -41.32 -4.59
CA SER A 250 -2.86 -42.61 -4.41
C SER A 250 -3.47 -43.38 -3.23
N ASP A 251 -3.42 -44.71 -3.27
CA ASP A 251 -4.02 -45.58 -2.25
C ASP A 251 -3.43 -45.37 -0.84
N ASP A 252 -2.16 -44.99 -0.76
CA ASP A 252 -1.44 -44.64 0.45
C ASP A 252 -1.39 -43.12 0.71
N LEU A 253 -2.39 -42.37 0.24
CA LEU A 253 -2.47 -40.92 0.47
C LEU A 253 -2.35 -40.57 1.95
N GLU A 254 -1.41 -39.67 2.24
CA GLU A 254 -1.24 -39.02 3.53
C GLU A 254 -1.68 -37.55 3.45
N VAL A 255 -2.56 -37.13 4.36
CA VAL A 255 -2.97 -35.73 4.45
C VAL A 255 -2.71 -35.22 5.86
N LEU A 256 -1.93 -34.14 5.95
CA LEU A 256 -1.62 -33.46 7.20
C LEU A 256 -2.29 -32.08 7.24
N ILE A 257 -3.20 -31.88 8.19
CA ILE A 257 -3.88 -30.61 8.41
C ILE A 257 -3.29 -29.94 9.64
N MET A 258 -2.59 -28.82 9.44
CA MET A 258 -2.12 -27.97 10.52
C MET A 258 -3.30 -27.23 11.14
N LEU A 259 -3.52 -27.47 12.43
CA LEU A 259 -4.57 -26.81 13.21
C LEU A 259 -4.19 -25.35 13.48
N ARG A 260 -5.20 -24.54 13.82
CA ARG A 260 -4.99 -23.13 14.20
C ARG A 260 -4.27 -23.04 15.56
N ASP A 261 -3.69 -21.88 15.83
CA ASP A 261 -3.10 -21.53 17.14
C ASP A 261 -2.07 -22.55 17.66
N ASP A 262 -1.28 -23.13 16.75
CA ASP A 262 -0.24 -24.12 17.03
C ASP A 262 -0.73 -25.36 17.83
N LEU A 263 -2.03 -25.69 17.71
CA LEU A 263 -2.65 -26.86 18.35
C LEU A 263 -2.18 -28.22 17.79
N GLY A 264 -1.19 -28.21 16.89
CA GLY A 264 -0.62 -29.40 16.27
C GLY A 264 -1.21 -29.68 14.88
N ALA A 265 -1.32 -30.97 14.53
CA ALA A 265 -1.79 -31.39 13.22
C ALA A 265 -2.67 -32.64 13.30
N GLU A 266 -3.68 -32.69 12.43
CA GLU A 266 -4.51 -33.87 12.20
C GLU A 266 -4.02 -34.64 10.97
N TYR A 267 -4.10 -35.96 11.05
CA TYR A 267 -3.79 -36.86 9.94
C TYR A 267 -5.07 -37.43 9.34
N PHE A 268 -5.13 -37.52 8.00
CA PHE A 268 -6.18 -38.23 7.28
C PHE A 268 -5.59 -39.14 6.21
N ASN A 269 -6.16 -40.33 6.07
CA ASN A 269 -5.88 -41.23 4.94
C ASN A 269 -6.76 -40.92 3.71
N LYS A 270 -6.51 -41.61 2.58
CA LYS A 270 -7.32 -41.50 1.33
C LYS A 270 -8.82 -41.54 1.60
N LYS A 271 -9.30 -42.53 2.35
CA LYS A 271 -10.74 -42.78 2.56
C LYS A 271 -11.39 -41.65 3.38
N GLU A 272 -10.73 -41.17 4.42
CA GLU A 272 -11.24 -40.08 5.25
C GLU A 272 -11.26 -38.75 4.51
N PHE A 273 -10.16 -38.41 3.83
CA PHE A 273 -10.07 -37.16 3.11
C PHE A 273 -11.00 -37.13 1.89
N SER A 274 -11.12 -38.24 1.16
CA SER A 274 -12.05 -38.35 0.02
C SER A 274 -13.50 -38.13 0.46
N ARG A 275 -13.91 -38.63 1.63
CA ARG A 275 -15.26 -38.36 2.17
C ARG A 275 -15.52 -36.88 2.41
N LYS A 276 -14.54 -36.15 2.97
CA LYS A 276 -14.62 -34.69 3.14
C LYS A 276 -14.69 -33.97 1.79
N LEU A 277 -13.99 -34.48 0.79
CA LEU A 277 -13.99 -33.92 -0.55
C LEU A 277 -15.25 -34.25 -1.35
N ILE A 278 -16.02 -35.31 -1.07
CA ILE A 278 -17.25 -35.58 -1.82
C ILE A 278 -18.32 -34.53 -1.51
N VAL A 279 -18.47 -34.18 -0.23
CA VAL A 279 -19.38 -33.13 0.26
C VAL A 279 -18.58 -32.07 1.02
N PRO A 280 -18.02 -31.05 0.33
CA PRO A 280 -17.13 -30.09 0.95
C PRO A 280 -17.87 -29.20 1.95
N THR A 281 -17.42 -29.21 3.20
CA THR A 281 -17.95 -28.35 4.25
C THR A 281 -17.44 -26.91 4.12
N ALA A 282 -18.10 -25.95 4.77
CA ALA A 282 -17.64 -24.57 4.82
C ALA A 282 -16.21 -24.45 5.39
N SER A 283 -15.86 -25.29 6.38
CA SER A 283 -14.50 -25.33 6.93
C SER A 283 -13.48 -25.80 5.90
N LEU A 284 -13.79 -26.83 5.10
CA LEU A 284 -12.89 -27.33 4.05
C LEU A 284 -12.61 -26.28 2.98
N LYS A 285 -13.60 -25.45 2.64
CA LYS A 285 -13.45 -24.35 1.66
C LYS A 285 -12.48 -23.25 2.13
N GLN A 286 -12.29 -23.10 3.44
CA GLN A 286 -11.38 -22.11 4.03
C GLN A 286 -9.95 -22.64 4.17
N MET A 287 -9.77 -23.96 4.09
CA MET A 287 -8.46 -24.59 4.19
C MET A 287 -7.57 -24.25 2.99
N LYS A 288 -6.28 -24.01 3.26
CA LYS A 288 -5.27 -23.68 2.25
C LYS A 288 -4.28 -24.82 2.08
N ILE A 289 -4.18 -25.36 0.87
CA ILE A 289 -3.12 -26.33 0.53
C ILE A 289 -1.79 -25.59 0.45
N ILE A 290 -0.79 -26.09 1.16
CA ILE A 290 0.58 -25.55 1.18
C ILE A 290 1.53 -26.40 0.35
N GLU A 291 1.32 -27.73 0.34
CA GLU A 291 2.20 -28.69 -0.30
C GLU A 291 1.40 -29.85 -0.90
N ILE A 292 1.81 -30.30 -2.08
CA ILE A 292 1.32 -31.52 -2.73
C ILE A 292 2.55 -32.27 -3.22
N LYS A 293 2.66 -33.56 -2.90
CA LYS A 293 3.63 -34.46 -3.53
C LYS A 293 2.92 -35.50 -4.37
N ARG A 294 3.55 -35.82 -5.49
CA ARG A 294 3.00 -36.67 -6.55
C ARG A 294 3.98 -37.77 -6.91
N ARG A 295 3.44 -38.89 -7.36
CA ARG A 295 4.20 -39.96 -8.02
C ARG A 295 4.51 -39.58 -9.46
N ASP A 296 5.35 -40.40 -10.10
CA ASP A 296 5.63 -40.29 -11.53
C ASP A 296 4.38 -40.54 -12.39
N THR A 297 3.41 -41.31 -11.87
CA THR A 297 2.08 -41.52 -12.46
C THR A 297 1.20 -40.27 -12.43
N GLY A 298 1.59 -39.24 -11.67
CA GLY A 298 0.82 -38.01 -11.43
C GLY A 298 -0.07 -38.07 -10.19
N GLU A 299 -0.36 -39.25 -9.66
CA GLU A 299 -1.19 -39.44 -8.46
C GLU A 299 -0.61 -38.72 -7.24
N ILE A 300 -1.49 -38.10 -6.47
CA ILE A 300 -1.15 -37.38 -5.25
C ILE A 300 -1.04 -38.40 -4.10
N TYR A 301 0.13 -38.47 -3.46
CA TYR A 301 0.35 -39.34 -2.30
C TYR A 301 0.55 -38.57 -1.00
N PHE A 302 0.79 -37.25 -1.05
CA PHE A 302 0.91 -36.42 0.14
C PHE A 302 0.31 -35.03 -0.07
N ILE A 303 -0.44 -34.55 0.92
CA ILE A 303 -1.02 -33.20 0.94
C ILE A 303 -0.78 -32.57 2.32
N ARG A 304 -0.29 -31.33 2.34
CA ARG A 304 -0.22 -30.50 3.55
C ARG A 304 -1.16 -29.32 3.45
N ILE A 305 -1.98 -29.14 4.48
CA ILE A 305 -3.04 -28.13 4.54
C ILE A 305 -2.86 -27.28 5.79
N LYS A 306 -3.20 -25.99 5.71
CA LYS A 306 -3.37 -25.09 6.85
C LYS A 306 -4.82 -24.62 6.96
N GLN A 307 -5.37 -24.69 8.16
CA GLN A 307 -6.72 -24.23 8.50
C GLN A 307 -6.80 -22.73 8.78
#